data_AF-A0A7S0FVN6-F1
#
_entry.id   AF-A0A7S0FVN6-F1
#
_cell.length_a   1.000
_cell.length_b   1.000
_cell.length_c   1.000
_cell.angle_alpha   90.00
_cell.angle_beta   90.00
_cell.angle_gamma   90.00
#
_symmetry.space_group_name_H-M   'P 1'
#
loop_
_entity.id
_entity.type
_entity.pdbx_description
1 polymer ?
#
loop_
_entity_poly.entity_id
_entity_poly.type
_entity_poly.pdbx_seq_one_letter_code
_entity_poly.pdbx_strand_id
1 'polypeptide(L)'
;NGTSISQGEYKMQEIVYEMNKVGAQLAKKAAAEVTKEEPEKPRFVAGAVGPTSRTLSVSPSVEDPSFRNVTWDELVEAYVEQVSGLVDGGVDLLMIETIFDTQNAKAAIFAVDEYFERTKRERLPVMLSATIVDNSGRTLSGQTIE
;
A
#
# COMPACT_ATOMS: atom_id res chain seq x y z
N ASN A 1 -1.90 3.04 -8.15
CA ASN A 1 -2.27 2.46 -6.84
C ASN A 1 -3.38 1.44 -7.07
N GLY A 2 -3.19 0.18 -6.65
CA GLY A 2 -4.16 -0.90 -6.82
C GLY A 2 -5.04 -1.05 -5.59
N THR A 3 -5.81 -0.03 -5.22
CA THR A 3 -6.83 -0.08 -4.15
C THR A 3 -8.19 0.27 -4.74
N SER A 4 -9.28 -0.20 -4.13
CA SER A 4 -10.64 0.13 -4.54
C SER A 4 -10.93 1.64 -4.50
N ILE A 5 -10.35 2.35 -3.54
CA ILE A 5 -10.44 3.82 -3.45
C ILE A 5 -9.85 4.49 -4.70
N SER A 6 -8.62 4.18 -5.07
CA SER A 6 -7.98 4.78 -6.25
C SER A 6 -8.57 4.29 -7.57
N GLN A 7 -8.90 2.99 -7.67
CA GLN A 7 -9.50 2.42 -8.87
C GLN A 7 -10.96 2.84 -9.07
N GLY A 8 -11.61 3.40 -8.05
CA GLY A 8 -12.95 3.97 -8.16
C GLY A 8 -13.05 5.16 -9.11
N GLU A 9 -11.97 5.91 -9.28
CA GLU A 9 -11.88 6.99 -10.27
C GLU A 9 -11.98 6.48 -11.71
N TYR A 10 -11.62 5.21 -11.92
CA TYR A 10 -11.64 4.53 -13.21
C TYR A 10 -12.77 3.50 -13.34
N LYS A 11 -13.62 3.35 -12.32
CA LYS A 11 -14.67 2.30 -12.22
C LYS A 11 -14.11 0.88 -12.30
N MET A 12 -12.95 0.64 -11.70
CA MET A 12 -12.20 -0.62 -11.74
C MET A 12 -12.05 -1.29 -10.36
N GLN A 13 -12.93 -0.98 -9.41
CA GLN A 13 -12.85 -1.53 -8.05
C GLN A 13 -12.89 -3.06 -8.04
N GLU A 14 -13.75 -3.66 -8.88
CA GLU A 14 -13.99 -5.11 -8.93
C GLU A 14 -12.75 -5.94 -9.34
N ILE A 15 -11.74 -5.30 -9.94
CA ILE A 15 -10.52 -5.99 -10.41
C ILE A 15 -9.31 -5.72 -9.53
N VAL A 16 -9.47 -5.06 -8.38
CA VAL A 16 -8.35 -4.66 -7.52
C VAL A 16 -7.56 -5.87 -7.01
N TYR A 17 -8.25 -6.87 -6.46
CA TYR A 17 -7.59 -8.11 -6.04
C TYR A 17 -6.81 -8.77 -7.19
N GLU A 18 -7.46 -8.94 -8.36
CA GLU A 18 -6.84 -9.59 -9.52
C GLU A 18 -5.65 -8.78 -10.05
N MET A 19 -5.79 -7.46 -10.16
CA MET A 19 -4.75 -6.55 -10.62
C MET A 19 -3.48 -6.69 -9.77
N ASN A 20 -3.61 -6.72 -8.45
CA ASN A 20 -2.47 -6.89 -7.54
C ASN A 20 -1.87 -8.28 -7.63
N LYS A 21 -2.71 -9.33 -7.65
CA LYS A 21 -2.26 -10.72 -7.72
C LYS A 21 -1.48 -11.00 -9.01
N VAL A 22 -2.06 -10.63 -10.15
CA VAL A 22 -1.43 -10.83 -11.46
C VAL A 22 -0.18 -9.96 -11.59
N GLY A 23 -0.21 -8.71 -11.12
CA GLY A 23 0.96 -7.84 -11.09
C GLY A 23 2.12 -8.44 -10.30
N ALA A 24 1.85 -8.96 -9.10
CA ALA A 24 2.84 -9.64 -8.27
C ALA A 24 3.38 -10.93 -8.92
N GLN A 25 2.52 -11.74 -9.54
CA GLN A 25 2.94 -12.96 -10.24
C GLN A 25 3.87 -12.65 -11.44
N LEU A 26 3.56 -11.62 -12.21
CA LEU A 26 4.40 -11.16 -13.32
C LEU A 26 5.77 -10.71 -12.81
N ALA A 27 5.81 -9.94 -11.73
CA ALA A 27 7.05 -9.52 -11.09
C ALA A 27 7.86 -10.71 -10.56
N LYS A 28 7.21 -11.68 -9.90
CA LYS A 28 7.87 -12.90 -9.39
C LYS A 28 8.43 -13.76 -10.52
N LYS A 29 7.72 -13.89 -11.63
CA LYS A 29 8.21 -14.59 -12.81
C LYS A 29 9.49 -13.95 -13.33
N ALA A 30 9.48 -12.63 -13.54
CA ALA A 30 10.66 -11.90 -13.99
C ALA A 30 11.82 -12.03 -12.99
N ALA A 31 11.56 -11.86 -11.69
CA ALA A 31 12.58 -12.03 -10.66
C ALA A 31 13.20 -13.43 -10.65
N ALA A 32 12.39 -14.48 -10.83
CA ALA A 32 12.87 -15.86 -10.89
C ALA A 32 13.73 -16.12 -12.13
N GLU A 33 13.36 -15.57 -13.30
CA GLU A 33 14.13 -15.69 -14.53
C GLU A 33 15.53 -15.09 -14.35
N VAL A 34 15.63 -13.86 -13.86
CA VAL A 34 16.94 -13.22 -13.68
C VAL A 34 17.74 -13.84 -12.52
N THR A 35 17.08 -14.32 -11.46
CA THR A 35 17.75 -15.07 -10.38
C THR A 35 18.35 -16.38 -10.89
N LYS A 36 17.72 -17.02 -11.87
CA LYS A 36 18.25 -18.24 -12.48
C LYS A 36 19.51 -17.96 -13.31
N GLU A 37 19.60 -16.79 -13.93
CA GLU A 37 20.79 -16.35 -14.69
C GLU A 37 21.96 -15.95 -13.77
N GLU A 38 21.68 -15.39 -12.59
CA GLU A 38 22.66 -14.94 -11.60
C GLU A 38 22.30 -15.45 -10.17
N PRO A 39 22.54 -16.73 -9.86
CA PRO A 39 22.10 -17.35 -8.61
C PRO A 39 22.71 -16.73 -7.34
N GLU A 40 23.89 -16.13 -7.45
CA GLU A 40 24.59 -15.43 -6.36
C GLU A 40 23.94 -14.10 -5.97
N LYS A 41 23.00 -13.59 -6.78
CA LYS A 41 22.29 -12.33 -6.56
C LYS A 41 20.79 -12.52 -6.76
N PRO A 42 20.08 -13.17 -5.82
CA PRO A 42 18.65 -13.38 -5.95
C PRO A 42 17.87 -12.07 -6.02
N ARG A 43 16.82 -12.04 -6.85
CA ARG A 43 15.89 -10.92 -6.98
C ARG A 43 14.69 -11.16 -6.06
N PHE A 44 14.30 -10.11 -5.35
CA PHE A 44 13.11 -10.10 -4.49
C PHE A 44 12.07 -9.17 -5.09
N VAL A 45 10.79 -9.45 -4.81
CA VAL A 45 9.65 -8.64 -5.24
C VAL A 45 8.99 -8.02 -4.02
N ALA A 46 8.91 -6.69 -4.03
CA ALA A 46 8.15 -5.93 -3.06
C ALA A 46 6.73 -5.68 -3.58
N GLY A 47 5.73 -6.03 -2.78
CA GLY A 47 4.35 -5.60 -3.00
C GLY A 47 4.19 -4.13 -2.62
N ALA A 48 4.05 -3.27 -3.61
CA ALA A 48 3.92 -1.82 -3.41
C ALA A 48 2.52 -1.45 -2.90
N VAL A 49 2.46 -0.82 -1.73
CA VAL A 49 1.26 -0.33 -1.06
C VAL A 49 1.38 1.20 -0.96
N GLY A 50 0.95 1.89 -2.03
CA GLY A 50 1.02 3.35 -2.09
C GLY A 50 -0.08 4.04 -1.28
N PRO A 51 -0.01 5.38 -1.15
CA PRO A 51 -1.10 6.17 -0.62
C PRO A 51 -2.28 6.18 -1.59
N THR A 52 -3.51 6.17 -1.08
CA THR A 52 -4.70 6.31 -1.94
C THR A 52 -4.85 7.76 -2.43
N SER A 53 -5.81 8.00 -3.32
CA SER A 53 -6.16 9.36 -3.76
C SER A 53 -6.92 10.18 -2.71
N ARG A 54 -7.22 9.58 -1.55
CA ARG A 54 -7.94 10.21 -0.44
C ARG A 54 -7.10 10.22 0.84
N THR A 55 -7.34 11.21 1.69
CA THR A 55 -6.55 11.46 2.92
C THR A 55 -7.43 11.42 4.16
N LEU A 56 -6.94 10.79 5.22
CA LEU A 56 -7.59 10.79 6.54
C LEU A 56 -7.23 12.00 7.38
N SER A 57 -6.03 12.55 7.20
CA SER A 57 -5.54 13.62 8.07
C SER A 57 -5.97 15.01 7.59
N VAL A 58 -6.18 15.19 6.28
CA VAL A 58 -6.46 16.49 5.64
C VAL A 58 -7.87 16.50 5.05
N SER A 59 -8.66 17.53 5.37
CA SER A 59 -9.94 17.77 4.70
C SER A 59 -9.71 18.21 3.25
N PRO A 60 -10.47 17.66 2.27
CA PRO A 60 -10.45 18.17 0.90
C PRO A 60 -11.22 19.50 0.75
N SER A 61 -11.96 19.93 1.78
CA SER A 61 -12.69 21.21 1.80
C SER A 61 -11.98 22.22 2.70
N VAL A 62 -11.63 23.38 2.14
CA VAL A 62 -11.06 24.50 2.91
C VAL A 62 -12.10 25.11 3.85
N GLU A 63 -13.38 25.08 3.45
CA GLU A 63 -14.49 25.68 4.19
C GLU A 63 -14.96 24.81 5.36
N ASP A 64 -14.70 23.49 5.29
CA ASP A 64 -15.04 22.53 6.34
C ASP A 64 -13.79 21.71 6.73
N PRO A 65 -13.05 22.13 7.77
CA PRO A 65 -11.87 21.40 8.23
C PRO A 65 -12.20 20.06 8.91
N SER A 66 -13.47 19.83 9.26
CA SER A 66 -13.92 18.58 9.89
C SER A 66 -14.26 17.49 8.87
N PHE A 67 -14.55 17.87 7.63
CA PHE A 67 -14.93 16.94 6.57
C PHE A 67 -13.80 15.97 6.21
N ARG A 68 -14.16 14.71 5.94
CA ARG A 68 -13.28 13.68 5.38
C ARG A 68 -14.02 12.95 4.27
N ASN A 69 -13.35 12.72 3.14
CA ASN A 69 -13.92 12.01 1.99
C ASN A 69 -13.65 10.49 2.01
N VAL A 70 -13.06 10.01 3.09
CA VAL A 70 -12.82 8.59 3.37
C VAL A 70 -12.78 8.38 4.88
N THR A 71 -13.21 7.20 5.32
CA THR A 71 -13.17 6.75 6.71
C THR A 71 -12.00 5.80 6.95
N TRP A 72 -11.69 5.56 8.22
CA TRP A 72 -10.67 4.59 8.62
C TRP A 72 -11.00 3.19 8.08
N ASP A 73 -12.25 2.74 8.29
CA ASP A 73 -12.70 1.40 7.92
C ASP A 73 -12.63 1.20 6.39
N GLU A 74 -13.06 2.18 5.59
CA GLU A 74 -12.94 2.11 4.13
C GLU A 74 -11.49 1.98 3.64
N LEU A 75 -10.54 2.66 4.31
CA LEU A 75 -9.12 2.53 3.98
C LEU A 75 -8.56 1.18 4.38
N VAL A 76 -8.90 0.69 5.57
CA VAL A 76 -8.47 -0.63 6.02
C VAL A 76 -8.98 -1.70 5.06
N GLU A 77 -10.27 -1.67 4.70
CA GLU A 77 -10.86 -2.62 3.74
C GLU A 77 -10.14 -2.58 2.38
N ALA A 78 -9.91 -1.38 1.84
CA ALA A 78 -9.22 -1.21 0.57
C ALA A 78 -7.77 -1.73 0.60
N TYR A 79 -7.05 -1.50 1.72
CA TYR A 79 -5.70 -2.01 1.89
C TYR A 79 -5.67 -3.52 2.14
N VAL A 80 -6.63 -4.09 2.88
CA VAL A 80 -6.73 -5.55 3.07
C VAL A 80 -6.93 -6.24 1.72
N GLU A 81 -7.79 -5.70 0.85
CA GLU A 81 -8.00 -6.24 -0.50
C GLU A 81 -6.70 -6.21 -1.32
N GLN A 82 -6.01 -5.06 -1.33
CA GLN A 82 -4.74 -4.90 -2.03
C GLN A 82 -3.68 -5.89 -1.52
N VAL A 83 -3.48 -5.95 -0.19
CA VAL A 83 -2.52 -6.84 0.48
C VAL A 83 -2.85 -8.29 0.18
N SER A 84 -4.13 -8.67 0.21
CA SER A 84 -4.56 -10.03 -0.13
C SER A 84 -4.12 -10.43 -1.52
N GLY A 85 -4.33 -9.56 -2.52
CA GLY A 85 -3.89 -9.79 -3.89
C GLY A 85 -2.37 -9.92 -3.99
N LEU A 86 -1.63 -8.99 -3.38
CA LEU A 86 -0.15 -9.00 -3.41
C LEU A 86 0.44 -10.26 -2.77
N VAL A 87 -0.03 -10.64 -1.58
CA VAL A 87 0.48 -11.81 -0.86
C VAL A 87 0.12 -13.11 -1.59
N ASP A 88 -1.10 -13.22 -2.13
CA ASP A 88 -1.50 -14.37 -2.96
C ASP A 88 -0.75 -14.43 -4.30
N GLY A 89 -0.25 -13.29 -4.78
CA GLY A 89 0.65 -13.20 -5.92
C GLY A 89 2.09 -13.60 -5.61
N GLY A 90 2.44 -13.78 -4.34
CA GLY A 90 3.71 -14.35 -3.90
C GLY A 90 4.85 -13.35 -3.73
N VAL A 91 4.54 -12.08 -3.42
CA VAL A 91 5.57 -11.08 -3.08
C VAL A 91 6.40 -11.52 -1.86
N ASP A 92 7.66 -11.08 -1.81
CA ASP A 92 8.61 -11.46 -0.76
C ASP A 92 8.54 -10.52 0.46
N LEU A 93 8.09 -9.28 0.25
CA LEU A 93 7.89 -8.28 1.28
C LEU A 93 6.80 -7.28 0.86
N LEU A 94 6.28 -6.52 1.81
CA LEU A 94 5.35 -5.43 1.56
C LEU A 94 6.06 -4.08 1.78
N MET A 95 5.84 -3.13 0.88
CA MET A 95 6.42 -1.80 0.95
C MET A 95 5.29 -0.77 0.99
N ILE A 96 5.03 -0.21 2.17
CA ILE A 96 4.11 0.92 2.32
C ILE A 96 4.90 2.17 1.94
N GLU A 97 4.69 2.66 0.72
CA GLU A 97 5.53 3.68 0.11
C GLU A 97 4.83 5.02 -0.07
N THR A 98 5.62 6.04 -0.40
CA THR A 98 5.15 7.40 -0.73
C THR A 98 4.22 7.95 0.35
N ILE A 99 4.54 7.68 1.62
CA ILE A 99 3.69 8.08 2.75
C ILE A 99 3.75 9.60 2.90
N PHE A 100 2.66 10.27 2.55
CA PHE A 100 2.46 11.70 2.82
C PHE A 100 1.40 11.97 3.90
N ASP A 101 0.51 10.99 4.13
CA ASP A 101 -0.50 10.98 5.21
C ASP A 101 -0.24 9.80 6.15
N THR A 102 0.16 10.09 7.38
CA THR A 102 0.50 9.06 8.37
C THR A 102 -0.74 8.30 8.88
N GLN A 103 -1.94 8.89 8.83
CA GLN A 103 -3.17 8.17 9.19
C GLN A 103 -3.50 7.10 8.14
N ASN A 104 -3.28 7.40 6.85
CA ASN A 104 -3.36 6.38 5.79
C ASN A 104 -2.31 5.27 5.99
N ALA A 105 -1.07 5.64 6.33
CA ALA A 105 -0.03 4.64 6.60
C ALA A 105 -0.37 3.75 7.79
N LYS A 106 -0.95 4.31 8.87
CA LYS A 106 -1.44 3.52 10.01
C LYS A 106 -2.56 2.57 9.60
N ALA A 107 -3.50 3.02 8.75
CA ALA A 107 -4.54 2.14 8.22
C ALA A 107 -3.95 1.01 7.37
N ALA A 108 -2.94 1.29 6.54
CA ALA A 108 -2.23 0.27 5.76
C ALA A 108 -1.48 -0.73 6.66
N ILE A 109 -0.77 -0.26 7.70
CA ILE A 109 -0.09 -1.13 8.68
C ILE A 109 -1.11 -2.04 9.37
N PHE A 110 -2.22 -1.45 9.84
CA PHE A 110 -3.29 -2.20 10.47
C PHE A 110 -3.90 -3.25 9.54
N ALA A 111 -4.16 -2.90 8.28
CA ALA A 111 -4.67 -3.83 7.27
C ALA A 111 -3.71 -5.00 7.01
N VAL A 112 -2.39 -4.75 7.01
CA VAL A 112 -1.38 -5.81 6.90
C VAL A 112 -1.46 -6.77 8.08
N ASP A 113 -1.50 -6.24 9.31
CA ASP A 113 -1.57 -7.06 10.51
C ASP A 113 -2.89 -7.85 10.58
N GLU A 114 -4.01 -7.20 10.26
CA GLU A 114 -5.34 -7.82 10.17
C GLU A 114 -5.36 -8.97 9.16
N TYR A 115 -4.79 -8.78 7.97
CA TYR A 115 -4.69 -9.83 6.94
C TYR A 115 -3.95 -11.07 7.46
N PHE A 116 -2.75 -10.88 8.04
CA PHE A 116 -1.95 -11.99 8.53
C PHE A 116 -2.58 -12.66 9.75
N GLU A 117 -3.22 -11.89 10.64
CA GLU A 117 -3.95 -12.44 11.78
C GLU A 117 -5.15 -13.29 11.35
N ARG A 118 -5.92 -12.83 10.37
CA ARG A 118 -7.12 -13.55 9.87
C ARG A 118 -6.76 -14.80 9.08
N THR A 119 -5.77 -14.71 8.21
CA THR A 119 -5.38 -15.82 7.32
C THR A 119 -4.46 -16.84 7.99
N LYS A 120 -3.89 -16.50 9.15
CA LYS A 120 -2.90 -17.33 9.89
C LYS A 120 -1.65 -17.67 9.05
N ARG A 121 -1.35 -16.86 8.02
CA ARG A 121 -0.14 -16.99 7.21
C ARG A 121 1.06 -16.40 7.94
N GLU A 122 2.25 -16.86 7.57
CA GLU A 122 3.49 -16.25 8.03
C GLU A 122 3.56 -14.79 7.58
N ARG A 123 3.86 -13.90 8.52
CA ARG A 123 3.89 -12.46 8.28
C ARG A 123 5.11 -12.10 7.43
N LEU A 124 4.88 -11.43 6.31
CA LEU A 124 5.96 -10.91 5.47
C LEU A 124 6.66 -9.72 6.14
N PRO A 125 7.95 -9.47 5.82
CA PRO A 125 8.62 -8.22 6.17
C PRO A 125 7.86 -7.01 5.60
N VAL A 126 7.80 -5.94 6.39
CA VAL A 126 7.16 -4.67 6.00
C VAL A 126 8.20 -3.57 6.04
N MET A 127 8.29 -2.81 4.95
CA MET A 127 9.09 -1.59 4.84
C MET A 127 8.17 -0.38 4.75
N LEU A 128 8.61 0.75 5.31
CA LEU A 128 7.93 2.04 5.23
C LEU A 128 8.82 3.03 4.49
N SER A 129 8.27 3.74 3.51
CA SER A 129 8.95 4.83 2.80
C SER A 129 8.10 6.09 2.86
N ALA A 130 8.60 7.10 3.57
CA ALA A 130 7.93 8.38 3.77
C ALA A 130 8.37 9.43 2.76
N THR A 131 7.47 10.36 2.44
CA THR A 131 7.73 11.48 1.53
C THR A 131 7.78 12.79 2.32
N ILE A 132 8.95 13.43 2.28
CA ILE A 132 9.16 14.78 2.78
C ILE A 132 8.97 15.75 1.62
N VAL A 133 8.03 16.69 1.77
CA VAL A 133 7.55 17.52 0.65
C VAL A 133 8.35 18.81 0.46
N ASP A 134 9.09 19.23 1.48
CA ASP A 134 9.92 20.44 1.42
C ASP A 134 11.12 20.37 2.38
N ASN A 135 11.99 21.38 2.28
CA ASN A 135 13.18 21.51 3.15
C ASN A 135 12.82 21.75 4.63
N SER A 136 11.54 21.88 5.00
CA SER A 136 11.13 21.97 6.41
C SER A 136 11.21 20.64 7.14
N GLY A 137 11.40 19.53 6.40
CA GLY A 137 11.49 18.19 6.99
C GLY A 137 10.13 17.59 7.34
N ARG A 138 9.05 18.08 6.71
CA ARG A 138 7.68 17.66 7.00
C ARG A 138 7.05 16.85 5.87
N THR A 139 6.12 15.98 6.22
CA THR A 139 5.17 15.35 5.29
C THR A 139 4.11 16.35 4.83
N LEU A 140 3.31 16.00 3.81
CA LEU A 140 2.18 16.83 3.37
C LEU A 140 1.14 17.05 4.49
N SER A 141 1.02 16.10 5.41
CA SER A 141 0.17 16.20 6.60
C SER A 141 0.80 17.03 7.74
N GLY A 142 1.95 17.66 7.49
CA GLY A 142 2.64 18.57 8.42
C GLY A 142 3.45 17.88 9.51
N GLN A 143 3.61 16.55 9.46
CA GLN A 143 4.31 15.77 10.47
C GLN A 143 5.82 15.73 10.21
N THR A 144 6.61 15.78 11.29
CA THR A 144 8.05 15.48 11.29
C THR A 144 8.29 13.97 11.27
N ILE A 145 9.55 13.56 11.15
CA ILE A 145 9.93 12.14 11.17
C ILE A 145 9.82 11.57 12.60
N GLU A 146 10.17 12.38 13.61
CA GLU A 146 10.00 12.11 15.05
C GLU A 146 8.55 12.26 15.51
#